data_AF-A0A0K9Z0A1-F1
#
_entry.id   AF-A0A0K9Z0A1-F1
#
_cell.length_a   1.000
_cell.length_b   1.000
_cell.length_c   1.000
_cell.angle_alpha   90.00
_cell.angle_beta   90.00
_cell.angle_gamma   90.00
#
_symmetry.space_group_name_H-M   'P 1'
#
loop_
_entity.id
_entity.type
_entity.pdbx_description
1 polymer ?
#
loop_
_entity_poly.entity_id
_entity_poly.type
_entity_poly.pdbx_seq_one_letter_code
_entity_poly.pdbx_strand_id
1 'polypeptide(L)'
;MRKIWHGWEIDWAYEGIVDVAAYVGYPKERVLKSREDDVNDTSLTPPEERDWVDTVASVAYSQDEILIFPLCGGVEAFLSDGPGMINKINKSYGYKNLSLGEWSYSFPVGGFHLDLKMRRLEFWHAYDLPNISEQLSEKWSDWEVFDHYSHYEIQCKQTDGRLQFQSVYQHQLLAKLRGILLKESSNPLDALAFLVKKEADAGRTVEINPNALRYDRFELPRIVKEELLDYALNQLSHPGQPS
;
A
#
# COMPACT_ATOMS: atom_id res chain seq x y z
N MET A 1 -21.81 2.40 2.48
CA MET A 1 -21.65 3.06 1.17
C MET A 1 -22.89 3.02 0.28
N ARG A 2 -23.64 1.91 0.18
CA ARG A 2 -24.91 1.82 -0.60
C ARG A 2 -26.00 2.86 -0.30
N LYS A 3 -26.00 3.48 0.89
CA LYS A 3 -27.02 4.48 1.28
C LYS A 3 -26.84 5.83 0.58
N ILE A 4 -25.63 6.18 0.13
CA ILE A 4 -25.33 7.51 -0.45
C ILE A 4 -25.32 7.44 -1.99
N TRP A 5 -24.92 6.30 -2.55
CA TRP A 5 -24.77 6.10 -4.00
C TRP A 5 -25.78 5.08 -4.52
N HIS A 6 -27.06 5.42 -4.45
CA HIS A 6 -28.13 4.51 -4.87
C HIS A 6 -28.09 4.28 -6.39
N GLY A 7 -28.17 3.02 -6.82
CA GLY A 7 -28.08 2.64 -8.24
C GLY A 7 -26.65 2.58 -8.79
N TRP A 8 -25.64 2.89 -7.98
CA TRP A 8 -24.24 2.77 -8.36
C TRP A 8 -23.62 1.53 -7.73
N GLU A 9 -22.79 0.84 -8.51
CA GLU A 9 -21.81 -0.12 -8.01
C GLU A 9 -20.49 0.61 -7.79
N ILE A 10 -19.89 0.40 -6.62
CA ILE A 10 -18.61 1.02 -6.26
C ILE A 10 -17.65 -0.12 -6.02
N ASP A 11 -16.55 -0.11 -6.75
CA ASP A 11 -15.44 -1.01 -6.58
C ASP A 11 -14.14 -0.20 -6.40
N TRP A 12 -13.18 -0.77 -5.67
CA TRP A 12 -11.88 -0.16 -5.46
C TRP A 12 -10.96 -0.51 -6.64
N ALA A 13 -10.30 0.50 -7.19
CA ALA A 13 -9.21 0.31 -8.14
C ALA A 13 -7.91 0.00 -7.37
N TYR A 14 -7.77 -1.24 -6.90
CA TYR A 14 -6.62 -1.70 -6.11
C TYR A 14 -5.28 -1.60 -6.84
N GLU A 15 -5.28 -1.74 -8.17
CA GLU A 15 -4.10 -1.51 -9.03
C GLU A 15 -4.13 -0.12 -9.69
N GLY A 16 -4.95 0.79 -9.17
CA GLY A 16 -5.08 2.16 -9.63
C GLY A 16 -5.45 2.25 -11.12
N ILE A 17 -4.56 2.84 -11.92
CA ILE A 17 -4.82 3.09 -13.35
C ILE A 17 -5.01 1.79 -14.16
N VAL A 18 -4.46 0.67 -13.71
CA VAL A 18 -4.57 -0.62 -14.41
C VAL A 18 -6.00 -1.13 -14.36
N ASP A 19 -6.65 -1.05 -13.20
CA ASP A 19 -8.06 -1.46 -13.04
C ASP A 19 -8.99 -0.54 -13.83
N VAL A 20 -8.72 0.76 -13.82
CA VAL A 20 -9.47 1.74 -14.62
C VAL A 20 -9.32 1.45 -16.12
N ALA A 21 -8.12 1.14 -16.58
CA ALA A 21 -7.85 0.77 -17.98
C ALA A 21 -8.62 -0.50 -18.37
N ALA A 22 -8.55 -1.54 -17.54
CA ALA A 22 -9.25 -2.80 -17.76
C ALA A 22 -10.77 -2.62 -17.79
N TYR A 23 -11.32 -1.83 -16.87
CA TYR A 23 -12.75 -1.53 -16.80
C TYR A 23 -13.28 -0.88 -18.09
N VAL A 24 -12.51 0.01 -18.72
CA VAL A 24 -12.88 0.64 -20.00
C VAL A 24 -12.49 -0.19 -21.24
N GLY A 25 -11.98 -1.41 -21.04
CA GLY A 25 -11.53 -2.30 -22.12
C GLY A 25 -10.22 -1.87 -22.78
N TYR A 26 -9.43 -1.02 -22.14
CA TYR A 26 -8.10 -0.64 -22.62
C TYR A 26 -7.06 -1.68 -22.17
N PRO A 27 -6.14 -2.13 -23.05
CA PRO A 27 -5.16 -3.15 -22.70
C PRO A 27 -4.27 -2.73 -21.51
N LYS A 28 -4.19 -3.58 -20.48
CA LYS A 28 -3.42 -3.32 -19.24
C LYS A 28 -1.93 -3.09 -19.54
N GLU A 29 -1.40 -3.83 -20.51
CA GLU A 29 0.02 -3.83 -20.89
C GLU A 29 0.48 -2.46 -21.44
N ARG A 30 -0.45 -1.61 -21.86
CA ARG A 30 -0.14 -0.26 -22.36
C ARG A 30 -0.02 0.80 -21.26
N VAL A 31 -0.52 0.52 -20.06
CA VAL A 31 -0.38 1.40 -18.89
C VAL A 31 0.64 0.86 -17.88
N LEU A 32 1.01 -0.41 -18.01
CA LEU A 32 2.14 -1.00 -17.30
C LEU A 32 3.45 -0.52 -17.94
N LYS A 33 4.37 -0.08 -17.10
CA LYS A 33 5.76 0.13 -17.51
C LYS A 33 6.54 -1.10 -17.05
N SER A 34 7.27 -1.74 -17.95
CA SER A 34 8.28 -2.73 -17.58
C SER A 34 9.27 -2.05 -16.64
N ARG A 35 9.30 -2.48 -15.38
CA ARG A 35 10.39 -2.18 -14.47
C ARG A 35 11.48 -3.20 -14.78
N GLU A 36 12.69 -2.71 -15.05
CA GLU A 36 13.85 -3.57 -14.90
C GLU A 36 13.92 -3.93 -13.42
N ASP A 37 13.98 -5.22 -13.14
CA ASP A 37 14.23 -5.71 -11.80
C ASP A 37 15.67 -5.31 -11.44
N ASP A 38 15.82 -4.17 -10.76
CA ASP A 38 17.03 -3.93 -9.98
C ASP A 38 17.00 -4.93 -8.84
N VAL A 39 17.49 -6.15 -9.11
CA VAL A 39 17.68 -7.22 -8.12
C VAL A 39 18.74 -6.72 -7.15
N ASN A 40 18.30 -5.99 -6.14
CA ASN A 40 19.11 -5.73 -4.98
C ASN A 40 19.31 -7.05 -4.23
N ASP A 41 20.50 -7.27 -3.68
CA ASP A 41 20.78 -8.40 -2.80
C ASP A 41 20.06 -8.19 -1.46
N THR A 42 18.74 -8.35 -1.47
CA THR A 42 17.87 -8.10 -0.32
C THR A 42 17.82 -9.34 0.55
N SER A 43 18.51 -9.25 1.70
CA SER A 43 18.40 -10.19 2.81
C SER A 43 17.35 -9.71 3.82
N LEU A 44 16.83 -10.62 4.65
CA LEU A 44 15.95 -10.26 5.77
C LEU A 44 16.74 -9.69 6.97
N THR A 45 17.71 -8.84 6.68
CA THR A 45 18.53 -8.17 7.70
C THR A 45 17.70 -7.02 8.28
N PRO A 46 17.69 -6.85 9.62
CA PRO A 46 16.94 -5.78 10.25
C PRO A 46 17.56 -4.42 9.88
N PRO A 47 16.76 -3.34 9.87
CA PRO A 47 17.32 -2.00 9.66
C PRO A 47 18.29 -1.61 10.78
N GLU A 48 19.17 -0.67 10.46
CA GLU A 48 20.14 -0.12 11.41
C GLU A 48 19.46 0.54 12.62
N GLU A 49 18.37 1.27 12.36
CA GLU A 49 17.55 1.94 13.36
C GLU A 49 16.16 1.32 13.44
N ARG A 50 15.64 1.13 14.65
CA ARG A 50 14.34 0.46 14.88
C ARG A 50 13.15 1.24 14.32
N ASP A 51 13.24 2.57 14.30
CA ASP A 51 12.16 3.44 13.84
C ASP A 51 12.06 3.49 12.31
N TRP A 52 13.05 2.95 11.59
CA TRP A 52 13.03 2.79 10.13
C TRP A 52 12.23 1.58 9.66
N VAL A 53 11.70 0.77 10.58
CA VAL A 53 10.85 -0.36 10.21
C VAL A 53 9.57 0.14 9.58
N ASP A 54 9.38 -0.19 8.31
CA ASP A 54 8.17 0.10 7.53
C ASP A 54 7.59 -1.14 6.84
N THR A 55 8.27 -2.29 6.88
CA THR A 55 7.80 -3.56 6.36
C THR A 55 8.07 -4.69 7.35
N VAL A 56 7.24 -5.72 7.36
CA VAL A 56 7.46 -6.88 8.23
C VAL A 56 7.32 -8.20 7.49
N ALA A 57 8.33 -9.06 7.60
CA ALA A 57 8.28 -10.41 7.09
C ALA A 57 8.03 -11.40 8.23
N SER A 58 7.40 -12.51 7.90
CA SER A 58 7.26 -13.65 8.79
C SER A 58 7.53 -14.93 8.00
N VAL A 59 8.26 -15.87 8.60
CA VAL A 59 8.69 -17.10 7.95
C VAL A 59 8.35 -18.27 8.87
N ALA A 60 7.46 -19.15 8.41
CA ALA A 60 7.15 -20.40 9.06
C ALA A 60 8.04 -21.52 8.50
N TYR A 61 9.01 -21.96 9.29
CA TYR A 61 9.86 -23.11 8.99
C TYR A 61 9.17 -24.44 9.34
N SER A 62 8.31 -24.40 10.36
CA SER A 62 7.45 -25.50 10.79
C SER A 62 6.26 -24.92 11.57
N GLN A 63 5.31 -25.77 11.98
CA GLN A 63 4.14 -25.33 12.77
C GLN A 63 4.54 -24.63 14.08
N ASP A 64 5.67 -25.00 14.68
CA ASP A 64 6.13 -24.45 15.96
C ASP A 64 7.23 -23.39 15.81
N GLU A 65 7.82 -23.27 14.61
CA GLU A 65 8.95 -22.38 14.33
C GLU A 65 8.55 -21.32 13.31
N ILE A 66 7.99 -20.22 13.82
CA ILE A 66 7.76 -18.98 13.09
C ILE A 66 8.72 -17.91 13.61
N LEU A 67 9.41 -17.26 12.68
CA LEU A 67 10.27 -16.12 12.94
C LEU A 67 9.74 -14.88 12.22
N ILE A 68 9.86 -13.72 12.88
CA ILE A 68 9.39 -12.42 12.40
C ILE A 68 10.61 -11.53 12.18
N PHE A 69 10.66 -10.87 11.03
CA PHE A 69 11.77 -10.02 10.62
C PHE A 69 11.25 -8.60 10.39
N PRO A 70 11.63 -7.63 11.22
CA PRO A 70 11.39 -6.23 10.94
C PRO A 70 12.31 -5.76 9.82
N LEU A 71 11.76 -5.06 8.81
CA LEU A 71 12.45 -4.67 7.58
C LEU A 71 12.21 -3.20 7.24
N CYS A 72 13.05 -2.66 6.35
CA CYS A 72 12.89 -1.34 5.75
C CYS A 72 12.89 -1.48 4.22
N GLY A 73 11.91 -0.87 3.54
CA GLY A 73 11.70 -0.94 2.10
C GLY A 73 10.42 -1.68 1.70
N GLY A 74 10.02 -1.54 0.43
CA GLY A 74 8.79 -2.17 -0.10
C GLY A 74 8.87 -3.69 -0.22
N VAL A 75 7.72 -4.37 -0.16
CA VAL A 75 7.63 -5.84 -0.27
C VAL A 75 8.19 -6.36 -1.58
N GLU A 76 8.04 -5.59 -2.67
CA GLU A 76 8.55 -5.90 -3.99
C GLU A 76 10.08 -6.04 -4.01
N ALA A 77 10.80 -5.27 -3.17
CA ALA A 77 12.26 -5.33 -3.11
C ALA A 77 12.76 -6.67 -2.55
N PHE A 78 11.99 -7.31 -1.68
CA PHE A 78 12.35 -8.60 -1.07
C PHE A 78 11.86 -9.79 -1.90
N LEU A 79 10.64 -9.68 -2.45
CA LEU A 79 9.97 -10.80 -3.10
C LEU A 79 10.37 -10.98 -4.58
N SER A 80 11.07 -10.00 -5.17
CA SER A 80 11.48 -10.03 -6.58
C SER A 80 12.57 -11.03 -6.93
N ASP A 81 13.29 -11.60 -5.96
CA ASP A 81 14.30 -12.66 -6.18
C ASP A 81 13.66 -14.07 -6.21
N GLY A 82 12.33 -14.16 -6.06
CA GLY A 82 11.62 -15.43 -6.03
C GLY A 82 12.02 -16.31 -4.83
N PRO A 83 11.78 -17.64 -4.90
CA PRO A 83 12.16 -18.58 -3.86
C PRO A 83 13.67 -18.61 -3.54
N GLY A 84 14.52 -18.05 -4.40
CA GLY A 84 15.96 -17.93 -4.17
C GLY A 84 16.31 -17.18 -2.88
N MET A 85 15.47 -16.21 -2.50
CA MET A 85 15.65 -15.42 -1.27
C MET A 85 15.66 -16.28 0.00
N ILE A 86 15.00 -17.45 -0.01
CA ILE A 86 14.84 -18.30 1.18
C ILE A 86 16.21 -18.77 1.69
N ASN A 87 17.14 -19.03 0.77
CA ASN A 87 18.50 -19.44 1.09
C ASN A 87 19.35 -18.32 1.72
N LYS A 88 18.91 -17.06 1.56
CA LYS A 88 19.56 -15.87 2.13
C LYS A 88 19.02 -15.51 3.51
N ILE A 89 18.00 -16.21 4.00
CA ILE A 89 17.40 -15.91 5.30
C ILE A 89 18.33 -16.36 6.43
N ASN A 90 18.89 -15.39 7.16
CA ASN A 90 19.61 -15.66 8.39
C ASN A 90 18.64 -15.68 9.59
N LYS A 91 18.38 -16.87 10.14
CA LYS A 91 17.51 -17.06 11.31
C LYS A 91 17.93 -16.26 12.54
N SER A 92 19.20 -15.86 12.69
CA SER A 92 19.65 -15.08 13.86
C SER A 92 19.02 -13.68 13.95
N TYR A 93 18.48 -13.17 12.84
CA TYR A 93 17.77 -11.90 12.78
C TYR A 93 16.28 -12.01 13.07
N GLY A 94 15.76 -13.24 13.17
CA GLY A 94 14.34 -13.50 13.37
C GLY A 94 13.94 -13.43 14.84
N TYR A 95 12.83 -12.73 15.10
CA TYR A 95 12.20 -12.64 16.41
C TYR A 95 11.10 -13.69 16.56
N LYS A 96 11.00 -14.32 17.73
CA LYS A 96 9.89 -15.26 18.02
C LYS A 96 8.56 -14.53 18.27
N ASN A 97 8.63 -13.32 18.81
CA ASN A 97 7.51 -12.43 19.06
C ASN A 97 7.99 -11.00 18.76
N LEU A 98 7.16 -10.18 18.13
CA LEU A 98 7.47 -8.80 17.79
C LEU A 98 6.24 -7.92 17.99
N SER A 99 6.37 -6.91 18.85
CA SER A 99 5.42 -5.82 18.98
C SER A 99 5.97 -4.58 18.28
N LEU A 100 5.41 -4.23 17.14
CA LEU A 100 5.89 -3.09 16.34
C LEU A 100 5.62 -1.74 17.01
N GLY A 101 4.71 -1.69 17.98
CA GLY A 101 4.48 -0.51 18.82
C GLY A 101 5.69 -0.11 19.66
N GLU A 102 6.65 -1.01 19.86
CA GLU A 102 7.89 -0.75 20.60
C GLU A 102 9.04 -0.29 19.70
N TRP A 103 8.84 -0.29 18.37
CA TRP A 103 9.90 -0.05 17.37
C TRP A 103 9.70 1.25 16.61
N SER A 104 8.51 1.47 16.07
CA SER A 104 8.19 2.65 15.27
C SER A 104 6.85 3.24 15.67
N TYR A 105 6.73 4.55 15.52
CA TYR A 105 5.45 5.27 15.65
C TYR A 105 4.61 5.20 14.37
N SER A 106 5.22 4.80 13.25
CA SER A 106 4.57 4.73 11.95
C SER A 106 4.04 3.34 11.67
N PHE A 107 2.82 3.26 11.15
CA PHE A 107 2.23 1.99 10.74
C PHE A 107 2.97 1.46 9.51
N PRO A 108 3.34 0.16 9.48
CA PRO A 108 4.05 -0.42 8.33
C PRO A 108 3.23 -0.28 7.04
N VAL A 109 3.93 -0.12 5.93
CA VAL A 109 3.35 0.08 4.61
C VAL A 109 3.26 -1.22 3.81
N GLY A 110 3.78 -2.32 4.34
CA GLY A 110 3.59 -3.65 3.78
C GLY A 110 4.10 -4.77 4.67
N GLY A 111 3.85 -5.99 4.24
CA GLY A 111 4.38 -7.17 4.90
C GLY A 111 4.09 -8.45 4.15
N PHE A 112 4.80 -9.51 4.50
CA PHE A 112 4.60 -10.82 3.89
C PHE A 112 4.84 -11.99 4.84
N HIS A 113 4.20 -13.11 4.53
CA HIS A 113 4.31 -14.38 5.22
C HIS A 113 4.75 -15.47 4.25
N LEU A 114 5.82 -16.17 4.60
CA LEU A 114 6.33 -17.33 3.87
C LEU A 114 6.07 -18.59 4.69
N ASP A 115 5.21 -19.47 4.21
CA ASP A 115 5.10 -20.84 4.72
C ASP A 115 5.96 -21.76 3.87
N LEU A 116 7.13 -22.15 4.40
CA LEU A 116 8.10 -22.97 3.66
C LEU A 116 7.61 -24.41 3.45
N LYS A 117 6.72 -24.92 4.32
CA LYS A 117 6.21 -26.29 4.25
C LYS A 117 5.09 -26.38 3.22
N MET A 118 4.17 -25.43 3.23
CA MET A 118 3.06 -25.36 2.27
C MET A 118 3.47 -24.72 0.94
N ARG A 119 4.66 -24.11 0.86
CA ARG A 119 5.11 -23.29 -0.28
C ARG A 119 4.08 -22.21 -0.60
N ARG A 120 3.81 -21.39 0.40
CA ARG A 120 2.83 -20.30 0.30
C ARG A 120 3.48 -18.96 0.62
N LEU A 121 3.23 -17.99 -0.26
CA LEU A 121 3.56 -16.58 -0.09
C LEU A 121 2.25 -15.82 0.06
N GLU A 122 2.07 -15.16 1.19
CA GLU A 122 0.96 -14.23 1.42
C GLU A 122 1.54 -12.85 1.67
N PHE A 123 1.05 -11.81 1.01
CA PHE A 123 1.56 -10.45 1.20
C PHE A 123 0.45 -9.41 1.22
N TRP A 124 0.77 -8.25 1.75
CA TRP A 124 -0.13 -7.10 1.83
C TRP A 124 0.70 -5.82 1.67
N HIS A 125 0.08 -4.77 1.15
CA HIS A 125 0.74 -3.50 0.88
C HIS A 125 -0.26 -2.34 0.94
N ALA A 126 0.22 -1.18 1.39
CA ALA A 126 -0.56 0.06 1.47
C ALA A 126 -0.42 0.94 0.21
N TYR A 127 0.62 0.72 -0.58
CA TYR A 127 0.88 1.47 -1.82
C TYR A 127 0.30 0.77 -3.04
N ASP A 128 -0.06 1.52 -4.08
CA ASP A 128 -0.44 0.92 -5.35
C ASP A 128 0.80 0.26 -5.98
N LEU A 129 0.76 -1.07 -6.12
CA LEU A 129 1.80 -1.87 -6.76
C LEU A 129 1.18 -2.56 -7.99
N PRO A 130 1.12 -1.88 -9.15
CA PRO A 130 0.45 -2.39 -10.34
C PRO A 130 1.00 -3.75 -10.76
N ASN A 131 0.09 -4.70 -11.00
CA ASN A 131 0.37 -6.06 -11.45
C ASN A 131 1.37 -6.84 -10.58
N ILE A 132 1.52 -6.51 -9.28
CA ILE A 132 2.50 -7.18 -8.41
C ILE A 132 2.15 -8.65 -8.19
N SER A 133 0.86 -8.98 -8.04
CA SER A 133 0.43 -10.37 -7.81
C SER A 133 0.80 -11.28 -8.97
N GLU A 134 0.62 -10.84 -10.22
CA GLU A 134 1.00 -11.62 -11.40
C GLU A 134 2.52 -11.77 -11.51
N GLN A 135 3.27 -10.67 -11.34
CA GLN A 135 4.75 -10.69 -11.36
C GLN A 135 5.33 -11.64 -10.30
N LEU A 136 4.79 -11.61 -9.08
CA LEU A 136 5.22 -12.50 -8.03
C LEU A 136 4.80 -13.94 -8.31
N SER A 137 3.62 -14.19 -8.87
CA SER A 137 3.18 -15.54 -9.25
C SER A 137 4.10 -16.17 -10.30
N GLU A 138 4.61 -15.39 -11.26
CA GLU A 138 5.59 -15.88 -12.24
C GLU A 138 6.94 -16.24 -11.58
N LYS A 139 7.44 -15.35 -10.70
CA LYS A 139 8.72 -15.55 -9.98
C LYS A 139 8.65 -16.67 -8.95
N TRP A 140 7.49 -16.88 -8.36
CA TRP A 140 7.19 -17.90 -7.36
C TRP A 140 6.30 -19.01 -7.94
N SER A 141 6.58 -19.44 -9.17
CA SER A 141 5.72 -20.35 -9.95
C SER A 141 5.40 -21.71 -9.30
N ASP A 142 6.24 -22.18 -8.39
CA ASP A 142 6.02 -23.42 -7.62
C ASP A 142 5.32 -23.19 -6.25
N TRP A 143 4.84 -21.97 -6.00
CA TRP A 143 4.23 -21.55 -4.73
C TRP A 143 2.81 -21.03 -4.94
N GLU A 144 1.99 -21.14 -3.91
CA GLU A 144 0.72 -20.43 -3.84
C GLU A 144 0.99 -18.98 -3.43
N VAL A 145 0.61 -18.02 -4.28
CA VAL A 145 0.80 -16.58 -4.03
C VAL A 145 -0.55 -15.92 -3.77
N PHE A 146 -0.68 -15.21 -2.65
CA PHE A 146 -1.89 -14.49 -2.27
C PHE A 146 -1.58 -13.03 -1.95
N ASP A 147 -2.23 -12.14 -2.68
CA ASP A 147 -2.28 -10.71 -2.37
C ASP A 147 -3.50 -10.42 -1.50
N HIS A 148 -3.25 -9.84 -0.33
CA HIS A 148 -4.28 -9.45 0.63
C HIS A 148 -4.54 -7.94 0.64
N TYR A 149 -3.92 -7.18 -0.26
CA TYR A 149 -4.06 -5.73 -0.38
C TYR A 149 -3.83 -5.02 0.97
N SER A 150 -4.86 -4.39 1.54
CA SER A 150 -4.80 -3.69 2.82
C SER A 150 -5.07 -4.58 4.05
N HIS A 151 -5.35 -5.88 3.88
CA HIS A 151 -5.73 -6.79 4.97
C HIS A 151 -4.53 -7.32 5.77
N TYR A 152 -3.78 -6.41 6.39
CA TYR A 152 -2.60 -6.73 7.19
C TYR A 152 -2.88 -7.70 8.36
N GLU A 153 -4.12 -7.75 8.86
CA GLU A 153 -4.52 -8.61 9.98
C GLU A 153 -4.39 -10.10 9.65
N ILE A 154 -4.36 -10.45 8.37
CA ILE A 154 -4.11 -11.83 7.94
C ILE A 154 -2.72 -12.28 8.39
N GLN A 155 -1.70 -11.42 8.30
CA GLN A 155 -0.36 -11.74 8.78
C GLN A 155 -0.32 -11.96 10.30
N CYS A 156 -1.11 -11.21 11.07
CA CYS A 156 -1.26 -11.46 12.51
C CYS A 156 -1.88 -12.84 12.80
N LYS A 157 -2.85 -13.27 11.99
CA LYS A 157 -3.46 -14.60 12.11
C LYS A 157 -2.47 -15.71 11.74
N GLN A 158 -1.74 -15.55 10.63
CA GLN A 158 -0.74 -16.53 10.19
C GLN A 158 0.42 -16.70 11.17
N THR A 159 0.71 -15.67 11.97
CA THR A 159 1.73 -15.71 13.03
C THR A 159 1.19 -16.11 14.40
N ASP A 160 -0.08 -16.52 14.51
CA ASP A 160 -0.73 -16.89 15.78
C ASP A 160 -0.54 -15.83 16.88
N GLY A 161 -0.67 -14.55 16.49
CA GLY A 161 -0.52 -13.41 17.40
C GLY A 161 0.90 -13.08 17.86
N ARG A 162 1.92 -13.78 17.34
CA ARG A 162 3.35 -13.48 17.61
C ARG A 162 3.78 -12.13 17.02
N LEU A 163 3.15 -11.70 15.93
CA LEU A 163 3.28 -10.36 15.38
C LEU A 163 2.12 -9.49 15.87
N GLN A 164 2.45 -8.35 16.49
CA GLN A 164 1.50 -7.35 16.94
C GLN A 164 1.83 -6.01 16.28
N PHE A 165 0.89 -5.48 15.48
CA PHE A 165 0.98 -4.13 14.95
C PHE A 165 0.66 -3.09 16.03
N GLN A 166 0.99 -1.83 15.75
CA GLN A 166 0.69 -0.73 16.65
C GLN A 166 -0.83 -0.58 16.85
N SER A 167 -1.23 -0.32 18.10
CA SER A 167 -2.58 0.13 18.40
C SER A 167 -2.76 1.56 17.91
N VAL A 168 -3.60 1.76 16.88
CA VAL A 168 -3.95 3.10 16.42
C VAL A 168 -5.32 3.48 16.97
N TYR A 169 -5.38 4.60 17.69
CA TYR A 169 -6.64 5.07 18.25
C TYR A 169 -7.54 5.67 17.17
N GLN A 170 -8.79 5.20 17.09
CA GLN A 170 -9.76 5.64 16.09
C GLN A 170 -9.90 7.17 16.02
N HIS A 171 -9.91 7.87 17.17
CA HIS A 171 -10.03 9.33 17.18
C HIS A 171 -8.87 10.04 16.45
N GLN A 172 -7.65 9.50 16.51
CA GLN A 172 -6.48 10.04 15.82
C GLN A 172 -6.57 9.81 14.32
N LEU A 173 -7.01 8.61 13.91
CA LEU A 173 -7.27 8.30 12.49
C LEU A 173 -8.35 9.21 11.92
N LEU A 174 -9.45 9.41 12.64
CA LEU A 174 -10.52 10.30 12.22
C LEU A 174 -10.05 11.75 12.11
N ALA A 175 -9.25 12.24 13.05
CA ALA A 175 -8.66 13.57 12.97
C ALA A 175 -7.74 13.73 11.74
N LYS A 176 -6.91 12.71 11.45
CA LYS A 176 -6.04 12.69 10.27
C LYS A 176 -6.85 12.66 8.97
N LEU A 177 -7.88 11.82 8.89
CA LEU A 177 -8.79 11.74 7.75
C LEU A 177 -9.52 13.06 7.52
N ARG A 178 -10.01 13.73 8.58
CA ARG A 178 -10.58 15.08 8.48
C ARG A 178 -9.59 16.07 7.90
N GLY A 179 -8.34 16.05 8.38
CA GLY A 179 -7.28 16.92 7.85
C GLY A 179 -7.01 16.68 6.37
N ILE A 180 -7.04 15.43 5.91
CA ILE A 180 -6.82 15.07 4.49
C ILE A 180 -8.01 15.50 3.63
N LEU A 181 -9.24 15.15 4.02
CA LEU A 181 -10.44 15.36 3.21
C LEU A 181 -10.89 16.82 3.15
N LEU A 182 -10.60 17.60 4.20
CA LEU A 182 -10.91 19.03 4.25
C LEU A 182 -9.77 19.91 3.73
N LYS A 183 -8.63 19.30 3.36
CA LYS A 183 -7.54 20.04 2.74
C LYS A 183 -8.01 20.63 1.42
N GLU A 184 -7.70 21.91 1.19
CA GLU A 184 -7.87 22.49 -0.13
C GLU A 184 -6.90 21.80 -1.08
N SER A 185 -7.44 21.27 -2.17
CA SER A 185 -6.63 20.70 -3.24
C SER A 185 -5.70 21.79 -3.78
N SER A 186 -4.41 21.50 -3.91
CA SER A 186 -3.47 22.35 -4.63
C SER A 186 -3.87 22.44 -6.10
N ASN A 187 -3.70 23.59 -6.75
CA ASN A 187 -3.92 23.69 -8.18
C ASN A 187 -2.84 22.86 -8.88
N PRO A 188 -3.18 21.77 -9.61
CA PRO A 188 -2.19 20.93 -10.28
C PRO A 188 -1.40 21.71 -11.35
N LEU A 189 -1.94 22.84 -11.83
CA LEU A 189 -1.22 23.75 -12.72
C LEU A 189 -0.04 24.45 -12.03
N ASP A 190 -0.03 24.56 -10.69
CA ASP A 190 1.09 25.15 -9.96
C ASP A 190 2.35 24.27 -10.07
N ALA A 191 2.18 22.95 -10.00
CA ALA A 191 3.26 21.99 -10.19
C ALA A 191 3.77 22.01 -11.64
N LEU A 192 2.86 22.10 -12.61
CA LEU A 192 3.19 22.23 -14.02
C LEU A 192 3.96 23.54 -14.29
N ALA A 193 3.49 24.67 -13.75
CA ALA A 193 4.13 25.97 -13.87
C ALA A 193 5.54 25.98 -13.23
N PHE A 194 5.69 25.34 -12.08
CA PHE A 194 7.00 25.17 -11.44
C PHE A 194 7.96 24.37 -12.32
N LEU A 195 7.50 23.25 -12.90
CA LEU A 195 8.32 22.41 -13.77
C LEU A 195 8.73 23.16 -15.05
N VAL A 196 7.79 23.85 -15.70
CA VAL A 196 8.05 24.66 -16.90
C VAL A 196 9.08 25.75 -16.60
N LYS A 197 8.94 26.44 -15.47
CA LYS A 197 9.90 27.47 -15.05
C LYS A 197 11.30 26.89 -14.84
N LYS A 198 11.39 25.78 -14.11
CA LYS A 198 12.69 25.11 -13.84
C LYS A 198 13.40 24.70 -15.13
N GLU A 199 12.67 24.15 -16.08
CA GLU A 199 13.21 23.70 -17.36
C GLU A 199 13.60 24.88 -18.27
N ALA A 200 12.81 25.96 -18.27
CA ALA A 200 13.14 27.20 -18.97
C ALA A 200 14.40 27.88 -18.38
N ASP A 201 14.53 27.91 -17.04
CA ASP A 201 15.71 28.41 -16.34
C ASP A 201 16.98 27.58 -16.66
N ALA A 202 16.81 26.30 -17.03
CA ALA A 202 17.87 25.42 -17.53
C ALA A 202 18.14 25.58 -19.04
N GLY A 203 17.51 26.55 -19.71
CA GLY A 203 17.68 26.84 -21.13
C GLY A 203 16.97 25.86 -22.07
N ARG A 204 16.06 25.02 -21.57
CA ARG A 204 15.32 24.05 -22.37
C ARG A 204 13.98 24.61 -22.82
N THR A 205 13.57 24.26 -24.04
CA THR A 205 12.23 24.59 -24.56
C THR A 205 11.24 23.51 -24.13
N VAL A 206 10.13 23.90 -23.51
CA VAL A 206 9.08 22.99 -23.04
C VAL A 206 7.83 23.19 -23.88
N GLU A 207 7.33 22.12 -24.50
CA GLU A 207 6.01 22.09 -25.13
C GLU A 207 5.00 21.45 -24.17
N ILE A 208 3.86 22.11 -23.98
CA ILE A 208 2.80 21.64 -23.08
C ILE A 208 1.59 21.27 -23.92
N ASN A 209 1.05 20.06 -23.71
CA ASN A 209 -0.21 19.65 -24.29
C ASN A 209 -1.33 20.59 -23.78
N PRO A 210 -2.10 21.28 -24.67
CA PRO A 210 -3.17 22.18 -24.25
C PRO A 210 -4.23 21.52 -23.36
N ASN A 211 -4.44 20.21 -23.48
CA ASN A 211 -5.36 19.47 -22.62
C ASN A 211 -4.84 19.29 -21.19
N ALA A 212 -3.53 19.36 -20.97
CA ALA A 212 -2.92 19.32 -19.63
C ALA A 212 -3.15 20.63 -18.85
N LEU A 213 -3.57 21.70 -19.55
CA LEU A 213 -3.92 23.00 -18.95
C LEU A 213 -5.40 23.10 -18.59
N ARG A 214 -6.23 22.12 -18.99
CA ARG A 214 -7.65 22.09 -18.62
C ARG A 214 -7.78 21.67 -17.17
N TYR A 215 -8.16 22.63 -16.33
CA TYR A 215 -8.46 22.39 -14.94
C TYR A 215 -9.85 22.92 -14.59
N ASP A 216 -10.87 22.14 -14.95
CA ASP A 216 -12.24 22.42 -14.57
C ASP A 216 -12.45 21.94 -13.13
N ARG A 217 -12.47 22.87 -12.18
CA ARG A 217 -12.77 22.56 -10.78
C ARG A 217 -14.26 22.62 -10.52
N PHE A 218 -14.79 21.53 -9.99
CA PHE A 218 -15.95 21.60 -9.11
C PHE A 218 -15.44 21.62 -7.66
N GLU A 219 -15.29 22.81 -7.08
CA GLU A 219 -14.98 22.91 -5.65
C GLU A 219 -16.25 22.97 -4.82
N LEU A 220 -16.44 21.95 -4.00
CA LEU A 220 -17.42 22.03 -2.91
C LEU A 220 -16.91 23.04 -1.86
N PRO A 221 -17.73 24.02 -1.44
CA PRO A 221 -17.39 24.89 -0.33
C PRO A 221 -17.01 24.07 0.90
N ARG A 222 -16.01 24.53 1.66
CA ARG A 222 -15.51 23.81 2.84
C ARG A 222 -16.63 23.42 3.81
N ILE A 223 -17.59 24.31 4.05
CA ILE A 223 -18.73 24.05 4.93
C ILE A 223 -19.56 22.83 4.46
N VAL A 224 -19.76 22.67 3.15
CA VAL A 224 -20.46 21.52 2.58
C VAL A 224 -19.64 20.24 2.74
N LYS A 225 -18.31 20.32 2.57
CA LYS A 225 -17.41 19.17 2.82
C LYS A 225 -17.46 18.73 4.29
N GLU A 226 -17.47 19.69 5.21
CA GLU A 226 -17.57 19.44 6.66
C GLU A 226 -18.90 18.76 7.00
N GLU A 227 -20.03 19.27 6.50
CA GLU A 227 -21.36 18.67 6.68
C GLU A 227 -21.44 17.23 6.16
N LEU A 228 -20.93 16.98 4.94
CA LEU A 228 -20.91 15.64 4.35
C LEU A 228 -20.04 14.67 5.14
N LEU A 229 -18.87 15.14 5.61
CA LEU A 229 -17.95 14.33 6.39
C LEU A 229 -18.54 14.00 7.77
N ASP A 230 -19.13 14.97 8.46
CA ASP A 230 -19.80 14.77 9.74
C ASP A 230 -20.97 13.79 9.61
N TYR A 231 -21.78 13.92 8.56
CA TYR A 231 -22.84 12.97 8.26
C TYR A 231 -22.29 11.55 8.09
N ALA A 232 -21.23 11.36 7.30
CA ALA A 232 -20.62 10.05 7.08
C ALA A 232 -20.03 9.45 8.37
N LEU A 233 -19.37 10.25 9.21
CA LEU A 233 -18.78 9.81 10.48
C LEU A 233 -19.84 9.43 11.51
N ASN A 234 -20.97 10.14 11.55
CA ASN A 234 -22.08 9.80 12.42
C ASN A 234 -22.73 8.46 12.04
N GLN A 235 -22.83 8.16 10.73
CA GLN A 235 -23.32 6.86 10.26
C GLN A 235 -22.40 5.69 10.62
N LEU A 236 -21.08 5.91 10.71
CA LEU A 236 -20.12 4.89 11.13
C LEU A 236 -20.22 4.56 12.63
N SER A 237 -20.63 5.54 13.44
CA SER A 237 -20.76 5.37 14.89
C SER A 237 -22.03 4.60 15.29
N HIS A 238 -23.00 4.44 14.38
CA HIS A 238 -24.30 3.82 14.63
C HIS A 238 -24.65 2.80 13.52
N PRO A 239 -23.96 1.65 13.45
CA PRO A 239 -24.20 0.65 12.43
C PRO A 239 -25.49 -0.12 12.72
N GLY A 240 -26.67 0.46 12.46
CA GLY A 240 -27.91 -0.28 12.67
C GLY A 240 -29.25 0.43 12.62
N GLN A 241 -29.36 1.76 12.50
CA GLN A 241 -30.68 2.39 12.37
C GLN A 241 -31.02 2.68 10.89
N PRO A 242 -32.07 2.03 10.32
CA PRO A 242 -32.67 2.48 9.08
C PRO A 242 -33.45 3.78 9.37
N SER A 243 -33.23 4.78 8.54
CA SER A 243 -34.19 5.87 8.32
C SER A 243 -35.26 5.40 7.35
#